data_AF-A0AAP1RTQ2-F1
#
_entry.id   AF-A0AAP1RTQ2-F1
#
_cell.length_a   1.000
_cell.length_b   1.000
_cell.length_c   1.000
_cell.angle_alpha   90.00
_cell.angle_beta   90.00
_cell.angle_gamma   90.00
#
_symmetry.space_group_name_H-M   'P 1'
#
loop_
_entity.id
_entity.type
_entity.pdbx_description
1 polymer ?
#
loop_
_entity_poly.entity_id
_entity_poly.type
_entity_poly.pdbx_seq_one_letter_code
_entity_poly.pdbx_strand_id
1 'polypeptide(L)'
;MFRDMAFYIFGKPLDSFLQLFVFEPILISVIAILIAMITKKSWTVFVTVIVLNLIDNFLLVTYQFSGQGLGIILSQNVLFFFQKFFSMFYEIIISYIVVKLPYMHSKFKIA
;
A
#
# COMPACT_ATOMS: atom_id res chain seq x y z
N MET A 1 -0.49 4.23 -9.47
CA MET A 1 -1.89 4.42 -9.04
C MET A 1 -1.99 5.43 -7.92
N PHE A 2 -1.27 5.24 -6.81
CA PHE A 2 -1.36 6.17 -5.67
C PHE A 2 -0.76 7.56 -5.95
N ARG A 3 0.27 7.63 -6.81
CA ARG A 3 0.82 8.92 -7.29
C ARG A 3 -0.22 9.75 -8.04
N ASP A 4 -1.04 9.09 -8.84
CA ASP A 4 -2.07 9.74 -9.63
C ASP A 4 -3.23 10.17 -8.73
N MET A 5 -3.62 9.33 -7.76
CA MET A 5 -4.60 9.72 -6.73
C MET A 5 -4.16 10.95 -5.93
N ALA A 6 -2.89 11.01 -5.52
CA ALA A 6 -2.34 12.18 -4.84
C ALA A 6 -2.42 13.44 -5.72
N PHE A 7 -2.10 13.32 -7.02
CA PHE A 7 -2.22 14.42 -7.96
C PHE A 7 -3.67 14.93 -8.07
N TYR A 8 -4.66 14.03 -8.12
CA TYR A 8 -6.08 14.42 -8.16
C TYR A 8 -6.57 15.08 -6.87
N ILE A 9 -6.06 14.68 -5.71
CA ILE A 9 -6.47 15.24 -4.41
C ILE A 9 -5.80 16.59 -4.15
N PHE A 10 -4.50 16.72 -4.43
CA PHE A 10 -3.70 17.88 -4.06
C PHE A 10 -3.43 18.85 -5.22
N GLY A 11 -3.83 18.50 -6.45
CA GLY A 11 -3.65 19.33 -7.65
C GLY A 11 -2.19 19.44 -8.13
N LYS A 12 -1.25 18.74 -7.50
CA LYS A 12 0.18 18.72 -7.82
C LYS A 12 0.80 17.39 -7.42
N PRO A 13 1.90 16.97 -8.06
CA PRO A 13 2.63 15.79 -7.61
C PRO A 13 3.20 16.05 -6.21
N LEU A 14 3.03 15.07 -5.30
CA LEU A 14 3.72 15.10 -4.01
C LEU A 14 5.21 14.78 -4.22
N ASP A 15 6.04 15.35 -3.35
CA ASP A 15 7.44 14.93 -3.24
C ASP A 15 7.53 13.42 -2.98
N SER A 16 8.54 12.76 -3.54
CA SER A 16 8.69 11.30 -3.43
C SER A 16 8.72 10.82 -1.98
N PHE A 17 9.28 11.60 -1.06
CA PHE A 17 9.26 11.26 0.36
C PHE A 17 7.84 11.31 0.94
N LEU A 18 7.12 12.41 0.73
CA LEU A 18 5.75 12.56 1.24
C LEU A 18 4.79 11.55 0.62
N GLN A 19 4.97 11.26 -0.67
CA GLN A 19 4.23 10.25 -1.39
C GLN A 19 4.40 8.87 -0.74
N LEU A 20 5.64 8.42 -0.55
CA LEU A 20 5.97 7.07 -0.09
C LEU A 20 5.83 6.89 1.43
N PHE A 21 6.04 7.92 2.24
CA PHE A 21 6.09 7.78 3.70
C PHE A 21 4.89 8.37 4.44
N VAL A 22 4.05 9.15 3.76
CA VAL A 22 2.88 9.77 4.40
C VAL A 22 1.61 9.37 3.65
N PHE A 23 1.51 9.71 2.37
CA PHE A 23 0.26 9.53 1.63
C PHE A 23 -0.07 8.06 1.35
N GLU A 24 0.86 7.33 0.71
CA GLU A 24 0.68 5.89 0.43
C GLU A 24 0.43 5.10 1.72
N PRO A 25 1.22 5.32 2.80
CA PRO A 25 1.02 4.58 4.03
C PRO A 25 -0.32 4.80 4.71
N ILE A 26 -0.78 6.06 4.77
CA ILE A 26 -2.07 6.39 5.37
C ILE A 26 -3.20 5.74 4.57
N LEU A 27 -3.17 5.88 3.25
CA LEU A 27 -4.24 5.42 2.39
C LEU A 27 -4.34 3.89 2.37
N ILE A 28 -3.21 3.20 2.22
CA ILE A 28 -3.14 1.74 2.25
C ILE A 28 -3.54 1.22 3.63
N SER A 29 -3.08 1.86 4.71
CA SER A 29 -3.45 1.46 6.08
C SER A 29 -4.96 1.58 6.32
N VAL A 30 -5.60 2.66 5.88
CA VAL A 30 -7.06 2.84 6.00
C VAL A 30 -7.80 1.71 5.27
N ILE A 31 -7.40 1.40 4.03
CA ILE A 31 -8.02 0.31 3.27
C ILE A 31 -7.82 -1.04 3.97
N ALA A 32 -6.61 -1.32 4.45
CA ALA A 32 -6.30 -2.56 5.17
C ALA A 32 -7.12 -2.72 6.46
N ILE A 33 -7.29 -1.64 7.23
CA ILE A 33 -8.14 -1.62 8.43
C ILE A 33 -9.60 -1.91 8.05
N LEU A 34 -10.13 -1.25 7.01
CA LEU A 34 -11.50 -1.48 6.56
C LEU A 34 -11.74 -2.92 6.12
N ILE A 35 -10.80 -3.53 5.39
CA ILE A 35 -10.89 -4.93 4.99
C ILE A 35 -10.84 -5.85 6.21
N ALA A 36 -9.99 -5.56 7.20
CA ALA A 36 -9.94 -6.32 8.45
C ALA A 36 -11.24 -6.22 9.25
N MET A 37 -11.90 -5.06 9.24
CA MET A 37 -13.22 -4.88 9.87
C MET A 37 -14.32 -5.69 9.19
N ILE A 38 -14.31 -5.76 7.86
CA ILE A 38 -15.31 -6.52 7.07
C ILE A 38 -15.09 -8.03 7.23
N THR A 39 -13.84 -8.47 7.08
CA THR A 39 -13.47 -9.90 7.14
C THR A 39 -13.38 -10.44 8.55
N LYS A 40 -13.30 -9.55 9.55
CA LYS A 40 -13.13 -9.85 10.99
C LYS A 40 -11.88 -10.66 11.30
N LYS A 41 -10.85 -10.55 10.45
CA LYS A 41 -9.61 -11.32 10.57
C LYS A 41 -8.40 -10.39 10.49
N SER A 42 -7.61 -10.31 11.56
CA SER A 42 -6.46 -9.41 11.66
C SER A 42 -5.34 -9.73 10.67
N TRP A 43 -5.17 -11.00 10.26
CA TRP A 43 -4.17 -11.38 9.26
C TRP A 43 -4.46 -10.83 7.86
N THR A 44 -5.72 -10.44 7.58
CA THR A 44 -6.07 -9.87 6.27
C THR A 44 -5.39 -8.53 6.03
N VAL A 45 -4.99 -7.82 7.09
CA VAL A 45 -4.14 -6.62 7.00
C VAL A 45 -2.89 -6.89 6.18
N PHE A 46 -2.14 -7.95 6.52
CA PHE A 46 -0.91 -8.31 5.82
C PHE A 46 -1.16 -8.59 4.34
N VAL A 47 -2.21 -9.36 4.04
CA VAL A 47 -2.56 -9.70 2.65
C VAL A 47 -2.94 -8.45 1.87
N THR A 48 -3.79 -7.59 2.43
CA THR A 48 -4.23 -6.37 1.77
C THR A 48 -3.07 -5.44 1.47
N VAL A 49 -2.18 -5.19 2.45
CA VAL A 49 -1.05 -4.29 2.26
C VAL A 49 -0.10 -4.83 1.18
N ILE A 50 0.25 -6.11 1.23
CA ILE A 50 1.14 -6.74 0.26
C ILE A 50 0.53 -6.69 -1.15
N VAL A 51 -0.75 -7.06 -1.29
CA VAL A 51 -1.44 -7.09 -2.58
C VAL A 51 -1.55 -5.69 -3.19
N LEU A 52 -1.92 -4.68 -2.40
CA LEU A 52 -2.03 -3.30 -2.90
C LEU A 52 -0.68 -2.75 -3.36
N ASN A 53 0.40 -3.03 -2.63
CA ASN A 53 1.74 -2.63 -3.04
C ASN A 53 2.22 -3.34 -4.31
N LEU A 54 1.95 -4.65 -4.43
CA LEU A 54 2.29 -5.40 -5.63
C LEU A 54 1.56 -4.86 -6.86
N ILE A 55 0.26 -4.59 -6.73
CA ILE A 55 -0.55 -4.02 -7.81
C ILE A 55 -0.04 -2.64 -8.19
N ASP A 56 0.16 -1.73 -7.24
CA ASP A 56 0.61 -0.38 -7.54
C ASP A 56 2.00 -0.39 -8.20
N ASN A 57 2.92 -1.19 -7.69
CA ASN A 57 4.25 -1.36 -8.28
C ASN A 57 4.17 -1.90 -9.72
N PHE A 58 3.39 -2.97 -9.93
CA PHE A 58 3.21 -3.57 -11.23
C PHE A 58 2.62 -2.58 -12.25
N LEU A 59 1.60 -1.82 -11.86
CA LEU A 59 0.99 -0.80 -12.69
C LEU A 59 1.97 0.34 -13.00
N LEU A 60 2.73 0.80 -12.00
CA LEU A 60 3.72 1.87 -12.17
C LEU A 60 4.81 1.47 -13.16
N VAL A 61 5.41 0.29 -12.96
CA VAL A 61 6.50 -0.20 -13.81
C VAL A 61 5.99 -0.51 -15.22
N THR A 62 4.82 -1.13 -15.35
CA THR A 62 4.24 -1.40 -16.67
C THR A 62 3.94 -0.08 -17.40
N TYR A 63 3.40 0.93 -16.71
CA TYR A 63 3.14 2.23 -17.32
C TYR A 63 4.43 2.93 -17.78
N GLN A 64 5.47 2.96 -16.95
CA GLN A 64 6.73 3.64 -17.25
C GLN A 64 7.60 2.91 -18.30
N PHE A 65 7.55 1.58 -18.32
CA PHE A 65 8.47 0.74 -19.11
C PHE A 65 7.78 -0.13 -20.17
N SER A 66 6.48 0.08 -20.43
CA SER A 66 5.68 -0.69 -21.41
C SER A 66 6.34 -0.81 -22.80
N GLY A 67 7.03 0.23 -23.26
CA GLY A 67 7.71 0.25 -24.55
C GLY A 67 9.11 -0.39 -24.57
N GLN A 68 9.62 -0.86 -23.42
CA GLN A 68 11.02 -1.31 -23.27
C GLN A 68 11.17 -2.84 -23.21
N GLY A 69 10.08 -3.58 -23.39
CA GLY A 69 10.06 -5.05 -23.42
C GLY A 69 9.97 -5.73 -22.05
N LEU A 70 9.56 -7.00 -22.04
CA LEU A 70 9.22 -7.74 -20.82
C LEU A 70 10.40 -7.93 -19.85
N GLY A 71 11.63 -8.08 -20.36
CA GLY A 71 12.81 -8.25 -19.51
C GLY A 71 13.09 -7.04 -18.61
N ILE A 72 12.89 -5.83 -19.14
CA ILE A 72 13.06 -4.58 -18.37
C ILE A 72 11.90 -4.41 -17.39
N ILE A 73 10.67 -4.73 -17.78
CA ILE A 73 9.51 -4.68 -16.88
C ILE A 73 9.72 -5.59 -15.67
N LEU A 74 10.26 -6.80 -15.86
CA LEU A 74 10.52 -7.73 -14.76
C LEU A 74 11.63 -7.23 -13.83
N SER A 75 12.77 -6.78 -14.36
CA SER A 75 13.88 -6.30 -13.53
C SER A 75 13.51 -5.02 -12.74
N GLN A 76 12.77 -4.10 -13.37
CA GLN A 76 12.30 -2.88 -12.71
C GLN A 76 11.25 -3.20 -11.64
N ASN A 77 10.36 -4.18 -11.84
CA ASN A 77 9.40 -4.59 -10.81
C ASN A 77 10.09 -5.03 -9.52
N VAL A 78 11.17 -5.80 -9.64
CA VAL A 78 11.95 -6.24 -8.48
C VAL A 78 12.60 -5.04 -7.77
N LEU A 79 13.26 -4.15 -8.51
CA LEU A 79 13.91 -2.98 -7.93
C LEU A 79 12.93 -2.05 -7.21
N PHE A 80 11.82 -1.69 -7.86
CA PHE A 80 10.82 -0.81 -7.27
C PHE A 80 10.11 -1.46 -6.08
N PHE A 81 9.92 -2.79 -6.08
CA PHE A 81 9.39 -3.50 -4.91
C PHE A 81 10.28 -3.33 -3.69
N PHE A 82 11.60 -3.50 -3.85
CA PHE A 82 12.55 -3.30 -2.76
C PHE A 82 12.65 -1.85 -2.30
N GLN A 83 12.51 -0.88 -3.22
CA GLN A 83 12.43 0.55 -2.84
C GLN A 83 11.21 0.85 -1.97
N LYS A 84 10.07 0.22 -2.27
CA LYS A 84 8.83 0.38 -1.49
C LYS A 84 8.77 -0.49 -0.23
N PHE A 85 9.69 -1.44 -0.06
CA PHE A 85 9.66 -2.41 1.05
C PHE A 85 9.59 -1.74 2.43
N PHE A 86 10.35 -0.66 2.64
CA PHE A 86 10.36 0.03 3.93
C PHE A 86 9.03 0.75 4.22
N SER A 87 8.44 1.39 3.21
CA SER A 87 7.11 2.00 3.32
C SER A 87 6.02 0.94 3.58
N MET A 88 6.05 -0.16 2.84
CA MET A 88 5.14 -1.30 3.03
C MET A 88 5.23 -1.89 4.44
N PHE A 89 6.42 -1.94 5.03
CA PHE A 89 6.59 -2.40 6.41
C PHE A 89 5.92 -1.45 7.41
N TYR A 90 6.01 -0.14 7.22
CA TYR A 90 5.28 0.84 8.04
C TYR A 90 3.78 0.69 7.91
N GLU A 91 3.27 0.50 6.69
CA GLU A 91 1.85 0.25 6.44
C GLU A 91 1.33 -0.94 7.24
N ILE A 92 2.05 -2.06 7.20
CA ILE A 92 1.72 -3.26 7.97
C ILE A 92 1.69 -2.94 9.46
N ILE A 93 2.74 -2.30 9.99
CA ILE A 93 2.82 -2.01 11.43
C ILE A 93 1.66 -1.12 11.87
N ILE A 94 1.44 -0.01 11.17
CA ILE A 94 0.42 0.99 11.53
C ILE A 94 -0.96 0.35 11.51
N SER A 95 -1.31 -0.30 10.40
CA SER A 95 -2.62 -0.94 10.24
C SER A 95 -2.83 -2.10 11.22
N TYR A 96 -1.80 -2.91 11.48
CA TYR A 96 -1.91 -4.02 12.41
C TYR A 96 -2.07 -3.57 13.87
N ILE A 97 -1.32 -2.54 14.30
CA ILE A 97 -1.47 -1.95 15.63
C ILE A 97 -2.90 -1.44 15.81
N VAL A 98 -3.44 -0.71 14.83
CA VAL A 98 -4.80 -0.17 14.90
C VAL A 98 -5.82 -1.31 15.02
N VAL A 99 -5.73 -2.35 14.19
CA VAL A 99 -6.66 -3.48 14.21
C VAL A 99 -6.59 -4.27 15.52
N LYS A 100 -5.41 -4.37 16.16
CA LYS A 100 -5.23 -5.04 17.45
C LYS A 100 -5.57 -4.18 18.67
N LEU A 101 -5.98 -2.91 18.49
CA LEU A 101 -6.46 -2.10 19.62
C LEU A 101 -7.66 -2.78 20.32
N PRO A 102 -7.74 -2.74 21.65
CA PRO A 102 -8.84 -3.37 22.41
C PRO A 102 -10.23 -2.90 21.95
N TYR A 103 -10.34 -1.62 21.59
CA TYR A 103 -11.57 -1.04 21.04
C TYR A 103 -11.99 -1.68 19.71
N MET A 104 -11.04 -1.89 18.79
CA MET A 104 -11.31 -2.51 17.49
C MET A 104 -11.72 -3.97 17.64
N HIS A 105 -11.01 -4.71 18.50
CA HIS A 105 -11.33 -6.11 18.81
C HIS A 105 -12.71 -6.25 19.47
N SER A 106 -13.06 -5.38 20.42
CA SER A 106 -14.35 -5.41 21.13
C SER A 106 -15.52 -5.01 20.21
N LYS A 107 -15.37 -3.94 19.43
CA LYS A 107 -16.45 -3.38 18.60
C LYS A 107 -16.71 -4.18 17.33
N PHE A 108 -15.65 -4.61 16.64
CA PHE A 108 -15.75 -5.27 15.34
C PHE A 108 -15.54 -6.78 15.39
N LYS A 109 -15.22 -7.33 16.58
CA LYS A 109 -14.97 -8.77 16.80
C LYS A 109 -13.89 -9.33 15.87
N ILE A 110 -12.82 -8.56 15.65
CA ILE A 110 -11.72 -8.94 14.77
C ILE A 110 -10.83 -9.94 15.52
N ALA A 111 -10.64 -11.14 14.96
CA ALA A 111 -9.73 -12.16 15.51
C ALA A 111 -8.26 -11.92 15.09
#